data_AF-A0AAV0W941-F1
#
_entry.id   AF-A0AAV0W941-F1
#
_cell.length_a   1.000
_cell.length_b   1.000
_cell.length_c   1.000
_cell.angle_alpha   90.00
_cell.angle_beta   90.00
_cell.angle_gamma   90.00
#
_symmetry.space_group_name_H-M   'P 1'
#
loop_
_entity.id
_entity.type
_entity.pdbx_description
1 polymer ?
#
loop_
_entity_poly.entity_id
_entity_poly.type
_entity_poly.pdbx_seq_one_letter_code
_entity_poly.pdbx_strand_id
1 'polypeptide(L)'
;MRMTTSSTFVLTKSAFNGLCKEYLKKNTDGIKNARDFLDHSKLEIYAILNESIENSPVKYNIKLEATYIIPNTHTRENRAFKTRSRSVFQSDDVNNFLELDFIKLLQEQEEMELYRRNRRNYIQRKCIQTFRSILAKLVNPVHAERIGSNYVEVENRYDFENINFPASLNDVAKFEKTNKVSVNIYSLKNGELKYKNNVKKIQKE
;
A
#
# COMPACT_ATOMS: atom_id res chain seq x y z
N MET A 1 -24.73 -27.48 -1.08
CA MET A 1 -23.73 -26.38 -0.97
C MET A 1 -24.42 -25.22 -0.24
N ARG A 2 -24.22 -25.04 1.08
CA ARG A 2 -24.94 -24.02 1.87
C ARG A 2 -24.23 -22.67 1.70
N MET A 3 -24.82 -21.77 0.92
CA MET A 3 -24.42 -20.36 0.88
C MET A 3 -24.99 -19.67 2.12
N THR A 4 -24.19 -19.56 3.18
CA THR A 4 -24.50 -18.73 4.34
C THR A 4 -24.19 -17.27 4.01
N THR A 5 -25.18 -16.55 3.50
CA THR A 5 -25.17 -15.08 3.40
C THR A 5 -25.73 -14.52 4.71
N SER A 6 -24.94 -14.58 5.78
CA SER A 6 -25.27 -13.91 7.04
C SER A 6 -24.82 -12.46 6.97
N SER A 7 -25.67 -11.53 7.41
CA SER A 7 -25.34 -10.10 7.61
C SER A 7 -24.47 -9.86 8.85
N THR A 8 -24.24 -10.90 9.66
CA THR A 8 -23.45 -10.88 10.89
C THR A 8 -22.10 -11.56 10.73
N PHE A 9 -21.20 -11.37 11.69
CA PHE A 9 -19.95 -12.13 11.75
C PHE A 9 -20.18 -13.63 11.94
N VAL A 10 -19.55 -14.44 11.09
CA VAL A 10 -19.57 -15.90 11.16
C VAL A 10 -18.16 -16.40 11.44
N LEU A 11 -18.01 -17.36 12.36
CA LEU A 11 -16.76 -18.07 12.59
C LEU A 11 -16.43 -18.94 11.36
N THR A 12 -15.38 -18.60 10.63
CA THR A 12 -14.98 -19.32 9.40
C THR A 12 -13.89 -20.34 9.62
N LYS A 13 -12.97 -20.08 10.56
CA LYS A 13 -11.87 -21.00 10.90
C LYS A 13 -11.58 -20.98 12.38
N SER A 14 -11.12 -22.11 12.89
CA SER A 14 -10.68 -22.29 14.27
C SER A 14 -9.44 -23.18 14.29
N ALA A 15 -8.43 -22.81 15.07
CA ALA A 15 -7.19 -23.56 15.25
C ALA A 15 -6.75 -23.53 16.72
N PHE A 16 -5.75 -24.35 17.07
CA PHE A 16 -5.20 -24.47 18.43
C PHE A 16 -6.30 -24.72 19.47
N ASN A 17 -7.14 -25.73 19.26
CA ASN A 17 -8.27 -26.08 20.14
C ASN A 17 -9.23 -24.91 20.42
N GLY A 18 -9.40 -23.98 19.47
CA GLY A 18 -10.31 -22.85 19.62
C GLY A 18 -9.65 -21.56 20.12
N LEU A 19 -8.34 -21.57 20.38
CA LEU A 19 -7.60 -20.37 20.81
C LEU A 19 -7.40 -19.37 19.66
N CYS A 20 -7.34 -19.84 18.42
CA CYS A 20 -7.23 -18.98 17.24
C CYS A 20 -8.52 -19.08 16.44
N LYS A 21 -9.26 -17.97 16.35
CA LYS A 21 -10.55 -17.89 15.66
C LYS A 21 -10.49 -16.84 14.55
N GLU A 22 -11.05 -17.15 13.39
CA GLU A 22 -11.25 -16.21 12.28
C GLU A 22 -12.74 -15.94 12.10
N TYR A 23 -13.14 -14.68 12.19
CA TYR A 23 -14.51 -14.23 11.97
C TYR A 23 -14.60 -13.45 10.66
N LEU A 24 -15.64 -13.70 9.87
CA LEU A 24 -15.90 -13.01 8.61
C LEU A 24 -17.33 -12.48 8.58
N LYS A 25 -17.47 -11.20 8.25
CA LYS A 25 -18.75 -10.57 7.90
C LYS A 25 -18.71 -10.13 6.45
N LYS A 26 -19.76 -10.48 5.69
CA LYS A 26 -19.92 -10.05 4.30
C LYS A 26 -20.86 -8.85 4.25
N ASN A 27 -20.58 -7.92 3.34
CA ASN A 27 -21.46 -6.79 3.07
C ASN A 27 -22.64 -7.24 2.19
N THR A 28 -23.65 -7.85 2.80
CA THR A 28 -24.91 -8.25 2.13
C THR A 28 -25.80 -7.06 1.83
N ASP A 29 -25.64 -5.97 2.57
CA ASP A 29 -26.53 -4.81 2.56
C ASP A 29 -26.15 -3.78 1.48
N GLY A 30 -25.07 -4.05 0.74
CA GLY A 30 -24.62 -3.20 -0.36
C GLY A 30 -24.08 -1.84 0.09
N ILE A 31 -23.59 -1.74 1.33
CA ILE A 31 -23.04 -0.50 1.89
C ILE A 31 -21.82 -0.08 1.08
N LYS A 32 -21.87 1.08 0.43
CA LYS A 32 -20.78 1.55 -0.44
C LYS A 32 -19.63 2.19 0.33
N ASN A 33 -19.92 2.81 1.47
CA ASN A 33 -18.96 3.53 2.28
C ASN A 33 -18.34 2.59 3.32
N ALA A 34 -17.01 2.56 3.36
CA ALA A 34 -16.28 1.77 4.34
C ALA A 34 -16.52 2.24 5.78
N ARG A 35 -16.64 3.57 5.99
CA ARG A 35 -16.91 4.14 7.32
C ARG A 35 -18.24 3.61 7.86
N ASP A 36 -19.30 3.77 7.07
CA ASP A 36 -20.63 3.29 7.46
C ASP A 36 -20.61 1.78 7.74
N PHE A 37 -19.94 0.98 6.90
CA PHE A 37 -19.84 -0.47 7.12
C PHE A 37 -19.09 -0.84 8.42
N LEU A 38 -18.00 -0.12 8.72
CA LEU A 38 -17.24 -0.31 9.95
C LEU A 38 -18.06 0.10 11.18
N ASP A 39 -18.77 1.22 11.13
CA ASP A 39 -19.62 1.70 12.23
C ASP A 39 -20.71 0.69 12.59
N HIS A 40 -21.39 0.12 11.59
CA HIS A 40 -22.37 -0.95 11.79
C HIS A 40 -21.74 -2.24 12.33
N SER A 41 -20.47 -2.50 12.01
CA SER A 41 -19.76 -3.70 12.43
C SER A 41 -19.09 -3.55 13.80
N LYS A 42 -18.95 -2.32 14.31
CA LYS A 42 -18.21 -2.01 15.54
C LYS A 42 -18.79 -2.73 16.74
N LEU A 43 -20.12 -2.65 16.92
CA LEU A 43 -20.82 -3.25 18.05
C LEU A 43 -20.67 -4.78 18.07
N GLU A 44 -20.74 -5.42 16.90
CA GLU A 44 -20.55 -6.87 16.78
C GLU A 44 -19.11 -7.29 17.09
N ILE A 45 -18.11 -6.56 16.58
CA ILE A 45 -16.69 -6.85 16.87
C ILE A 45 -16.41 -6.66 18.36
N TYR A 46 -16.93 -5.59 18.96
CA TYR A 46 -16.80 -5.32 20.39
C TYR A 46 -17.37 -6.46 21.23
N ALA A 47 -18.56 -6.95 20.90
CA ALA A 47 -19.18 -8.09 21.60
C ALA A 47 -18.31 -9.36 21.50
N ILE A 48 -17.81 -9.70 20.30
CA ILE A 48 -16.94 -10.87 20.08
C ILE A 48 -15.64 -10.76 20.88
N LEU A 49 -15.04 -9.56 20.91
CA LEU A 49 -13.79 -9.35 21.65
C LEU A 49 -14.02 -9.43 23.15
N ASN A 50 -15.06 -8.78 23.68
CA ASN A 50 -15.35 -8.81 25.12
C ASN A 50 -15.63 -10.21 25.64
N GLU A 51 -16.47 -10.99 24.94
CA GLU A 51 -16.74 -12.39 25.30
C GLU A 51 -15.44 -13.22 25.30
N SER A 52 -14.53 -12.93 24.37
CA SER A 52 -13.24 -13.63 24.29
C SER A 52 -12.27 -13.19 25.41
N ILE A 53 -12.28 -11.90 25.77
CA ILE A 53 -11.39 -11.31 26.80
C ILE A 53 -11.78 -11.76 28.20
N GLU A 54 -13.07 -11.98 28.49
CA GLU A 54 -13.54 -12.53 29.76
C GLU A 54 -12.90 -13.88 30.08
N ASN A 55 -12.58 -14.68 29.05
CA ASN A 55 -11.98 -16.00 29.21
C ASN A 55 -10.44 -15.94 29.27
N SER A 56 -9.81 -15.08 28.46
CA SER A 56 -8.35 -14.98 28.38
C SER A 56 -7.91 -13.72 27.64
N PRO A 57 -6.68 -13.21 27.85
CA PRO A 57 -6.12 -12.15 27.03
C PRO A 57 -6.14 -12.51 25.54
N VAL A 58 -6.58 -11.57 24.71
CA VAL A 58 -6.78 -11.81 23.27
C VAL A 58 -5.77 -11.02 22.47
N LYS A 59 -5.20 -11.66 21.44
CA LYS A 59 -4.47 -10.96 20.38
C LYS A 59 -5.31 -10.96 19.11
N TYR A 60 -5.69 -9.77 18.63
CA TYR A 60 -6.55 -9.62 17.45
C TYR A 60 -5.89 -8.74 16.38
N ASN A 61 -6.37 -8.86 15.15
CA ASN A 61 -6.12 -7.94 14.06
C ASN A 61 -7.38 -7.88 13.17
N ILE A 62 -7.59 -6.75 12.51
CA ILE A 62 -8.74 -6.52 11.65
C ILE A 62 -8.26 -6.41 10.21
N LYS A 63 -9.02 -7.00 9.30
CA LYS A 63 -8.79 -6.92 7.86
C LYS A 63 -10.07 -6.46 7.18
N LEU A 64 -10.02 -5.31 6.50
CA LEU A 64 -11.08 -4.80 5.67
C LEU A 64 -10.78 -5.14 4.21
N GLU A 65 -11.68 -5.86 3.54
CA GLU A 65 -11.57 -6.15 2.10
C GLU A 65 -12.63 -5.36 1.34
N ALA A 66 -12.19 -4.68 0.27
CA ALA A 66 -13.05 -3.86 -0.56
C ALA A 66 -12.77 -4.09 -2.05
N THR A 67 -13.83 -4.06 -2.85
CA THR A 67 -13.77 -4.20 -4.30
C THR A 67 -13.97 -2.84 -4.95
N TYR A 68 -12.96 -2.37 -5.67
CA TYR A 68 -12.99 -1.09 -6.36
C TYR A 68 -13.20 -1.29 -7.85
N ILE A 69 -13.95 -0.39 -8.49
CA ILE A 69 -14.05 -0.30 -9.94
C ILE A 69 -13.03 0.73 -10.41
N ILE A 70 -12.10 0.31 -11.27
CA ILE A 70 -11.11 1.22 -11.84
C ILE A 70 -11.81 2.13 -12.85
N PRO A 71 -11.72 3.47 -12.69
CA PRO A 71 -12.31 4.42 -13.63
C PRO A 71 -11.86 4.12 -15.06
N ASN A 72 -12.76 4.26 -16.03
CA ASN A 72 -12.52 4.14 -17.47
C ASN A 72 -12.13 2.74 -17.99
N THR A 73 -11.96 1.74 -17.13
CA THR A 73 -11.67 0.35 -17.57
C THR A 73 -12.76 -0.64 -17.20
N HIS A 74 -13.67 -0.26 -16.29
CA HIS A 74 -14.70 -1.14 -15.70
C HIS A 74 -14.15 -2.43 -15.06
N THR A 75 -12.83 -2.50 -14.87
CA THR A 75 -12.19 -3.63 -14.22
C THR A 75 -12.37 -3.53 -12.71
N ARG A 76 -12.62 -4.68 -12.07
CA ARG A 76 -12.76 -4.77 -10.62
C ARG A 76 -11.43 -5.18 -10.02
N GLU A 77 -10.99 -4.45 -9.00
CA GLU A 77 -9.77 -4.73 -8.27
C GLU A 77 -10.07 -4.88 -6.78
N ASN A 78 -9.64 -6.00 -6.21
CA ASN A 78 -9.77 -6.26 -4.78
C ASN A 78 -8.58 -5.65 -4.03
N ARG A 79 -8.88 -4.91 -2.97
CA ARG A 79 -7.88 -4.36 -2.05
C ARG A 79 -8.23 -4.76 -0.62
N ALA A 80 -7.19 -4.92 0.19
CA ALA A 80 -7.33 -5.27 1.59
C ALA A 80 -6.47 -4.34 2.45
N PHE A 81 -7.07 -3.80 3.51
CA PHE A 81 -6.43 -2.97 4.52
C PHE A 81 -6.38 -3.77 5.82
N LYS A 82 -5.28 -3.68 6.57
CA LYS A 82 -5.04 -4.56 7.72
C LYS A 82 -4.46 -3.77 8.88
N THR A 83 -4.99 -4.00 10.07
CA THR A 83 -4.34 -3.51 11.28
C THR A 83 -3.20 -4.43 11.72
N ARG A 84 -2.29 -3.86 12.51
CA ARG A 84 -1.27 -4.66 13.20
C ARG A 84 -1.95 -5.53 14.25
N SER A 85 -1.35 -6.67 14.57
CA SER A 85 -1.84 -7.46 15.70
C SER A 85 -1.67 -6.70 17.01
N ARG A 86 -2.74 -6.63 17.80
CA ARG A 86 -2.81 -5.95 19.09
C ARG A 86 -3.24 -6.95 20.16
N SER A 87 -2.57 -6.92 21.30
CA SER A 87 -2.99 -7.65 22.49
C SER A 87 -3.92 -6.79 23.34
N VAL A 88 -4.97 -7.39 23.88
CA VAL A 88 -5.99 -6.75 24.71
C VAL A 88 -6.21 -7.58 25.96
N PHE A 89 -6.27 -6.88 27.08
CA PHE A 89 -6.49 -7.44 28.41
C PHE A 89 -7.82 -6.91 28.98
N GLN A 90 -8.34 -7.57 30.01
CA GLN A 90 -9.63 -7.20 30.63
C GLN A 90 -9.66 -5.77 31.20
N SER A 91 -8.51 -5.22 31.58
CA SER A 91 -8.37 -3.86 32.09
C SER A 91 -8.35 -2.78 30.99
N ASP A 92 -8.23 -3.16 29.73
CA ASP A 92 -8.04 -2.22 28.63
C ASP A 92 -9.37 -1.67 28.10
N ASP A 93 -9.31 -0.46 27.53
CA ASP A 93 -10.44 0.12 26.81
C ASP A 93 -10.50 -0.42 25.37
N VAL A 94 -11.27 -1.50 25.20
CA VAL A 94 -11.49 -2.17 23.91
C VAL A 94 -12.14 -1.22 22.90
N ASN A 95 -13.04 -0.33 23.33
CA ASN A 95 -13.72 0.59 22.43
C ASN A 95 -12.74 1.60 21.82
N ASN A 96 -11.86 2.17 22.65
CA ASN A 96 -10.82 3.09 22.17
C ASN A 96 -9.84 2.38 21.21
N PHE A 97 -9.45 1.13 21.51
CA PHE A 97 -8.59 0.37 20.60
C PHE A 97 -9.25 0.06 19.25
N LEU A 98 -10.54 -0.27 19.24
CA LEU A 98 -11.30 -0.45 18.01
C LEU A 98 -11.40 0.83 17.20
N GLU A 99 -11.66 1.97 17.85
CA GLU A 99 -11.68 3.28 17.18
C GLU A 99 -10.34 3.61 16.50
N LEU A 100 -9.22 3.45 17.22
CA LEU A 100 -7.89 3.71 16.67
C LEU A 100 -7.58 2.79 15.48
N ASP A 101 -7.98 1.52 15.56
CA ASP A 101 -7.77 0.56 14.49
C ASP A 101 -8.66 0.87 13.26
N PHE A 102 -9.89 1.34 13.46
CA PHE A 102 -10.79 1.78 12.39
C PHE A 102 -10.29 3.04 11.70
N ILE A 103 -9.87 4.04 12.48
CA ILE A 103 -9.24 5.27 11.96
C ILE A 103 -8.05 4.89 11.06
N LYS A 104 -7.21 3.96 11.50
CA LYS A 104 -6.06 3.50 10.71
C LYS A 104 -6.49 2.84 9.38
N LEU A 105 -7.50 1.97 9.40
CA LEU A 105 -8.01 1.33 8.18
C LEU A 105 -8.56 2.37 7.19
N LEU A 106 -9.33 3.34 7.70
CA LEU A 106 -9.89 4.43 6.91
C LEU A 106 -8.80 5.33 6.33
N GLN A 107 -7.78 5.66 7.11
CA GLN A 107 -6.66 6.46 6.65
C GLN A 107 -5.87 5.75 5.53
N GLU A 108 -5.54 4.46 5.70
CA GLU A 108 -4.85 3.69 4.65
C GLU A 108 -5.68 3.60 3.36
N GLN A 109 -7.01 3.52 3.49
CA GLN A 109 -7.93 3.57 2.35
C GLN A 109 -7.92 4.95 1.67
N GLU A 110 -8.09 6.03 2.43
CA GLU A 110 -8.09 7.40 1.92
C GLU A 110 -6.77 7.73 1.22
N GLU A 111 -5.64 7.32 1.79
CA GLU A 111 -4.31 7.45 1.17
C GLU A 111 -4.22 6.70 -0.16
N MET A 112 -4.80 5.49 -0.26
CA MET A 112 -4.85 4.71 -1.49
C MET A 112 -5.75 5.38 -2.56
N GLU A 113 -6.90 5.91 -2.15
CA GLU A 113 -7.81 6.64 -3.04
C GLU A 113 -7.19 7.95 -3.54
N LEU A 114 -6.53 8.69 -2.65
CA LEU A 114 -5.77 9.90 -2.99
C LEU A 114 -4.62 9.56 -3.94
N TYR A 115 -3.89 8.47 -3.67
CA TYR A 115 -2.84 7.97 -4.56
C TYR A 115 -3.38 7.70 -5.97
N ARG A 116 -4.56 7.08 -6.09
CA ARG A 116 -5.20 6.83 -7.39
C ARG A 116 -5.65 8.10 -8.10
N ARG A 117 -6.24 9.05 -7.38
CA ARG A 117 -6.65 10.35 -7.96
C ARG A 117 -5.43 11.15 -8.45
N ASN A 118 -4.35 11.13 -7.67
CA ASN A 118 -3.11 11.86 -7.94
C ASN A 118 -2.01 10.95 -8.51
N ARG A 119 -2.37 9.93 -9.30
CA ARG A 119 -1.43 8.93 -9.82
C ARG A 119 -0.21 9.57 -10.52
N ARG A 120 -0.40 10.73 -11.18
CA ARG A 120 0.70 11.53 -11.75
C ARG A 120 1.71 11.99 -10.69
N ASN A 121 1.26 12.69 -9.64
CA ASN A 121 2.14 13.23 -8.59
C ASN A 121 2.86 12.14 -7.78
N TYR A 122 2.23 11.00 -7.51
CA TYR A 122 2.91 9.91 -6.81
C TYR A 122 3.89 9.15 -7.70
N ILE A 123 3.51 8.86 -8.95
CA ILE A 123 4.45 8.24 -9.90
C ILE A 123 5.65 9.16 -10.06
N GLN A 124 5.43 10.47 -10.24
CA GLN A 124 6.49 11.46 -10.26
C GLN A 124 7.34 11.39 -8.99
N ARG A 125 6.77 11.48 -7.78
CA ARG A 125 7.53 11.40 -6.51
C ARG A 125 8.29 10.08 -6.33
N LYS A 126 7.74 8.95 -6.76
CA LYS A 126 8.38 7.64 -6.60
C LYS A 126 9.41 7.36 -7.70
N CYS A 127 9.18 7.86 -8.90
CA CYS A 127 10.17 7.94 -9.97
C CYS A 127 11.32 8.84 -9.52
N ILE A 128 11.06 10.03 -9.00
CA ILE A 128 12.07 10.91 -8.38
C ILE A 128 12.84 10.15 -7.32
N GLN A 129 12.18 9.45 -6.39
CA GLN A 129 12.84 8.61 -5.38
C GLN A 129 13.74 7.52 -5.99
N THR A 130 13.27 6.83 -7.04
CA THR A 130 14.00 5.74 -7.70
C THR A 130 15.14 6.28 -8.57
N PHE A 131 14.96 7.46 -9.16
CA PHE A 131 15.92 8.20 -9.98
C PHE A 131 16.72 9.22 -9.17
N ARG A 132 16.67 9.16 -7.83
CA ARG A 132 17.54 9.95 -6.95
C ARG A 132 19.01 9.71 -7.23
N SER A 133 19.37 8.49 -7.65
CA SER A 133 20.71 8.16 -8.12
C SER A 133 21.16 9.01 -9.32
N ILE A 134 20.22 9.40 -10.19
CA ILE A 134 20.48 10.32 -11.30
C ILE A 134 20.53 11.77 -10.80
N LEU A 135 19.56 12.17 -9.98
CA LEU A 135 19.47 13.53 -9.43
C LEU A 135 20.65 13.87 -8.52
N ALA A 136 21.29 12.88 -7.87
CA ALA A 136 22.48 13.06 -7.05
C ALA A 136 23.64 13.72 -7.82
N LYS A 137 23.70 13.57 -9.15
CA LYS A 137 24.67 14.29 -10.00
C LYS A 137 24.42 15.81 -10.03
N LEU A 138 23.20 16.25 -9.74
CA LEU A 138 22.75 17.64 -9.83
C LEU A 138 22.66 18.34 -8.47
N VAL A 139 22.81 17.59 -7.37
CA VAL A 139 22.76 18.10 -6.00
C VAL A 139 24.19 18.36 -5.51
N ASN A 140 24.36 19.31 -4.58
CA ASN A 140 25.65 19.55 -3.94
C ASN A 140 26.19 18.23 -3.35
N PRO A 141 27.43 17.81 -3.67
CA PRO A 141 27.98 16.55 -3.19
C PRO A 141 28.11 16.50 -1.66
N VAL A 142 28.13 17.66 -1.00
CA VAL A 142 28.10 17.75 0.47
C VAL A 142 26.70 17.35 0.95
N HIS A 143 26.61 16.17 1.55
CA HIS A 143 25.37 15.57 2.06
C HIS A 143 24.36 15.10 1.01
N ALA A 144 24.82 14.56 -0.13
CA ALA A 144 23.95 13.99 -1.15
C ALA A 144 23.06 12.84 -0.63
N GLU A 145 23.42 12.20 0.47
CA GLU A 145 22.62 11.20 1.18
C GLU A 145 21.38 11.78 1.88
N ARG A 146 21.36 13.09 2.16
CA ARG A 146 20.25 13.77 2.85
C ARG A 146 19.13 14.08 1.86
N ILE A 147 18.23 13.12 1.77
CA ILE A 147 17.05 13.08 0.90
C ILE A 147 16.07 14.28 1.03
N GLY A 148 16.14 15.05 2.12
CA GLY A 148 15.18 16.12 2.47
C GLY A 148 15.14 17.31 1.48
N SER A 149 15.48 18.51 1.95
CA SER A 149 15.39 19.75 1.14
C SER A 149 16.27 19.75 -0.11
N ASN A 150 17.37 19.01 -0.10
CA ASN A 150 18.41 19.06 -1.15
C ASN A 150 17.94 18.61 -2.54
N TYR A 151 16.86 17.82 -2.63
CA TYR A 151 16.36 17.29 -3.91
C TYR A 151 15.15 18.08 -4.45
N VAL A 152 14.58 18.99 -3.66
CA VAL A 152 13.39 19.79 -4.04
C VAL A 152 13.73 20.74 -5.19
N GLU A 153 14.91 21.36 -5.16
CA GLU A 153 15.34 22.32 -6.18
C GLU A 153 15.67 21.68 -7.54
N VAL A 154 15.95 20.37 -7.55
CA VAL A 154 16.28 19.61 -8.77
C VAL A 154 15.12 18.74 -9.24
N GLU A 155 13.99 18.75 -8.54
CA GLU A 155 12.82 17.89 -8.80
C GLU A 155 12.24 18.12 -10.21
N ASN A 156 12.27 19.37 -10.68
CA ASN A 156 11.74 19.77 -11.98
C ASN A 156 12.78 19.78 -13.11
N ARG A 157 14.02 19.31 -12.86
CA ARG A 157 15.08 19.30 -13.90
C ARG A 157 14.91 18.19 -14.93
N TYR A 158 14.13 17.16 -14.62
CA TYR A 158 13.84 16.08 -15.55
C TYR A 158 12.33 15.82 -15.63
N ASP A 159 11.89 15.47 -16.83
CA ASP A 159 10.54 15.06 -17.15
C ASP A 159 10.37 13.56 -16.87
N PHE A 160 9.41 13.24 -15.99
CA PHE A 160 9.03 11.88 -15.62
C PHE A 160 7.60 11.51 -16.06
N GLU A 161 6.92 12.33 -16.87
CA GLU A 161 5.50 12.18 -17.21
C GLU A 161 5.15 10.84 -17.86
N ASN A 162 6.09 10.27 -18.63
CA ASN A 162 5.87 9.05 -19.42
C ASN A 162 6.49 7.78 -18.83
N ILE A 163 6.83 7.81 -17.54
CA ILE A 163 7.38 6.65 -16.83
C ILE A 163 6.30 5.99 -15.99
N ASN A 164 6.23 4.65 -16.06
CA ASN A 164 5.36 3.88 -15.17
C ASN A 164 6.12 3.46 -13.91
N PHE A 165 5.41 3.33 -12.78
CA PHE A 165 5.94 2.69 -11.58
C PHE A 165 5.29 1.30 -11.37
N PRO A 166 6.07 0.26 -11.03
CA PRO A 166 7.53 0.23 -10.92
C PRO A 166 8.22 0.42 -12.28
N ALA A 167 9.30 1.21 -12.30
CA ALA A 167 10.00 1.58 -13.53
C ALA A 167 10.65 0.35 -14.17
N SER A 168 10.30 0.10 -15.44
CA SER A 168 10.89 -0.96 -16.25
C SER A 168 12.11 -0.44 -17.03
N LEU A 169 12.93 -1.34 -17.57
CA LEU A 169 14.04 -0.96 -18.48
C LEU A 169 13.55 -0.19 -19.71
N ASN A 170 12.35 -0.48 -20.19
CA ASN A 170 11.74 0.26 -21.31
C ASN A 170 11.42 1.71 -20.90
N ASP A 171 11.08 1.94 -19.64
CA ASP A 171 10.82 3.30 -19.16
C ASP A 171 12.10 4.11 -18.98
N VAL A 172 13.25 3.45 -18.72
CA VAL A 172 14.56 4.14 -18.75
C VAL A 172 14.91 4.59 -20.16
N ALA A 173 14.70 3.76 -21.17
CA ALA A 173 14.93 4.17 -22.57
C ALA A 173 14.03 5.35 -22.99
N LYS A 174 12.78 5.39 -22.52
CA LYS A 174 11.90 6.55 -22.71
C LYS A 174 12.45 7.79 -21.99
N PHE A 175 12.86 7.64 -20.73
CA PHE A 175 13.42 8.72 -19.93
C PHE A 175 14.67 9.35 -20.57
N GLU A 176 15.62 8.52 -21.03
CA GLU A 176 16.82 8.96 -21.73
C GLU A 176 16.48 9.78 -22.98
N LYS A 177 15.51 9.29 -23.78
CA LYS A 177 15.05 9.97 -24.99
C LYS A 177 14.37 11.30 -24.70
N THR A 178 13.49 11.35 -23.70
CA THR A 178 12.75 12.57 -23.32
C THR A 178 13.69 13.64 -22.77
N ASN A 179 14.60 13.25 -21.86
CA ASN A 179 15.45 14.19 -21.14
C ASN A 179 16.80 14.44 -21.81
N LYS A 180 17.12 13.72 -22.91
CA LYS A 180 18.40 13.78 -23.61
C LYS A 180 19.59 13.50 -22.69
N VAL A 181 19.44 12.51 -21.80
CA VAL A 181 20.48 12.05 -20.87
C VAL A 181 20.77 10.57 -21.07
N SER A 182 21.90 10.10 -20.55
CA SER A 182 22.21 8.68 -20.47
C SER A 182 22.25 8.22 -19.02
N VAL A 183 21.67 7.06 -18.76
CA VAL A 183 21.48 6.47 -17.43
C VAL A 183 22.14 5.09 -17.39
N ASN A 184 23.11 4.95 -16.49
CA ASN A 184 23.71 3.65 -16.19
C ASN A 184 22.86 2.91 -15.16
N ILE A 185 22.46 1.67 -15.46
CA ILE A 185 21.71 0.81 -14.55
C ILE A 185 22.59 -0.36 -14.11
N TYR A 186 22.71 -0.53 -12.80
CA TYR A 186 23.38 -1.67 -12.17
C TYR A 186 22.33 -2.53 -11.49
N SER A 187 22.44 -3.85 -11.62
CA SER A 187 21.55 -4.81 -10.97
C SER A 187 22.37 -5.82 -10.18
N LEU A 188 22.00 -6.08 -8.93
CA LEU A 188 22.55 -7.22 -8.18
C LEU A 188 21.66 -8.43 -8.39
N LYS A 189 22.22 -9.51 -8.95
CA LYS A 189 21.54 -10.80 -9.06
C LYS A 189 22.43 -11.85 -8.40
N ASN A 190 21.94 -12.46 -7.32
CA ASN A 190 22.66 -13.47 -6.53
C ASN A 190 24.02 -12.99 -5.98
N GLY A 191 24.11 -11.73 -5.56
CA GLY A 191 25.36 -11.15 -5.04
C GLY A 191 26.35 -10.68 -6.11
N GLU A 192 26.11 -10.99 -7.38
CA GLU A 192 26.93 -10.49 -8.50
C GLU A 192 26.36 -9.19 -9.07
N LEU A 193 27.22 -8.19 -9.23
CA LEU A 193 26.92 -6.96 -9.95
C LEU A 193 26.85 -7.24 -11.45
N LYS A 194 25.67 -7.08 -12.05
CA LYS A 194 25.46 -7.11 -13.49
C LYS A 194 25.24 -5.71 -14.02
N TYR A 195 26.07 -5.32 -14.98
CA TYR A 195 25.95 -4.08 -15.73
C TYR A 195 25.24 -4.34 -17.05
N LYS A 196 24.24 -3.53 -17.39
CA LYS A 196 23.60 -3.58 -18.71
C LYS A 196 23.69 -2.21 -19.36
N ASN A 197 24.60 -2.08 -20.32
CA ASN A 197 24.81 -0.86 -21.07
C ASN A 197 23.82 -0.79 -22.25
N ASN A 198 22.98 0.24 -22.32
CA ASN A 198 22.10 0.50 -23.46
C ASN A 198 22.73 1.48 -24.48
N VAL A 199 24.05 1.64 -24.47
CA VAL A 199 24.73 2.44 -25.49
C VAL A 199 24.73 1.66 -26.80
N LYS A 200 23.83 2.03 -27.72
CA LYS A 200 23.97 1.64 -29.14
C LYS A 200 25.39 2.03 -29.57
N LYS A 201 26.17 1.06 -30.06
CA LYS A 201 27.44 1.34 -30.75
C LYS A 201 27.15 2.43 -31.79
N ILE A 202 27.72 3.61 -31.57
CA ILE A 202 27.85 4.61 -32.63
C ILE A 202 28.73 3.93 -33.68
N GLN A 203 28.15 3.61 -34.84
CA GLN A 203 28.95 3.23 -36.00
C GLN A 203 29.78 4.47 -36.35
N LYS A 204 31.10 4.36 -36.23
CA LYS A 204 32.00 5.32 -36.86
C LYS A 204 31.93 5.11 -38.36
N GLU A 205 31.89 6.22 -39.08
CA GLU A 205 31.86 6.37 -40.54
C GLU A 205 32.82 5.43 -41.27
#